data_AF-A0A4Y2H8P8-F1
#
_entry.id   AF-A0A4Y2H8P8-F1
#
_cell.length_a   1.000
_cell.length_b   1.000
_cell.length_c   1.000
_cell.angle_alpha   90.00
_cell.angle_beta   90.00
_cell.angle_gamma   90.00
#
_symmetry.space_group_name_H-M   'P 1'
#
loop_
_entity.id
_entity.type
_entity.pdbx_description
1 polymer ?
#
loop_
_entity_poly.entity_id
_entity_poly.type
_entity_poly.pdbx_seq_one_letter_code
_entity_poly.pdbx_strand_id
1 'polypeptide(L)'
;MLWFTKEFFPSIHGRLKAIHFVPSFRITQFLPGHGNFKAYLKRFNLSRADLCSCSSEEIQDVNHLILSCSKVTPARCLRISSLKKNNLAWPPCFSTLVQNKTCFASFCEFIDSNFTHII
;
A
#
# COMPACT_ATOMS: atom_id res chain seq x y z
N MET A 1 10.49 -10.72 7.04
CA MET A 1 11.15 -9.55 6.42
C MET A 1 10.47 -8.30 6.97
N LEU A 2 11.18 -7.46 7.73
CA LEU A 2 10.67 -6.28 8.47
C LEU A 2 10.80 -4.94 7.70
N TRP A 3 10.93 -4.95 6.37
CA TRP A 3 11.51 -3.82 5.63
C TRP A 3 10.54 -3.09 4.69
N PHE A 4 9.24 -3.37 4.77
CA PHE A 4 8.26 -2.73 3.88
C PHE A 4 8.21 -1.21 4.07
N THR A 5 8.37 -0.72 5.31
CA THR A 5 8.38 0.72 5.60
C THR A 5 9.57 1.44 4.98
N LYS A 6 10.70 0.74 4.75
CA LYS A 6 11.89 1.33 4.10
C LYS A 6 11.61 1.66 2.63
N GLU A 7 10.69 0.95 1.98
CA GLU A 7 10.31 1.26 0.59
C GLU A 7 9.55 2.58 0.47
N PHE A 8 8.77 2.94 1.51
CA PHE A 8 8.08 4.24 1.62
C PHE A 8 9.02 5.34 2.12
N PHE A 9 9.81 5.05 3.15
CA PHE A 9 10.76 6.00 3.75
C PHE A 9 12.18 5.41 3.76
N PRO A 10 12.94 5.58 2.66
CA PRO A 10 14.29 5.02 2.55
C PRO A 10 15.30 5.60 3.56
N SER A 11 15.02 6.78 4.12
CA SER A 11 15.83 7.42 5.16
C SER A 11 14.97 8.04 6.25
N ILE A 12 15.51 8.04 7.48
CA ILE A 12 14.89 8.71 8.63
C ILE A 12 14.71 10.20 8.35
N HIS A 13 15.69 10.85 7.73
CA HIS A 13 15.63 12.27 7.37
C HIS A 13 14.48 12.58 6.41
N GLY A 14 14.27 11.73 5.40
CA GLY A 14 13.14 11.85 4.48
C GLY A 14 11.80 11.73 5.22
N ARG A 15 11.68 10.79 6.16
CA ARG A 15 10.48 10.66 6.99
C ARG A 15 10.24 11.90 7.86
N LEU A 16 11.26 12.40 8.56
CA LEU A 16 11.12 13.57 9.44
C LEU A 16 10.73 14.85 8.68
N LYS A 17 11.20 15.00 7.43
CA LYS A 17 10.82 16.12 6.55
C LYS A 17 9.39 16.03 5.99
N ALA A 18 8.80 14.83 5.96
CA ALA A 18 7.45 14.61 5.46
C ALA A 18 6.39 15.06 6.50
N ILE A 19 6.28 16.37 6.72
CA ILE A 19 5.32 16.97 7.66
C ILE A 19 3.86 16.73 7.25
N HIS A 20 3.59 16.47 5.97
CA HIS A 20 2.27 16.12 5.45
C HIS A 20 1.86 14.68 5.78
N PHE A 21 2.78 13.85 6.26
CA PHE A 21 2.49 12.46 6.60
C PHE A 21 1.85 12.40 7.99
N VAL A 22 0.52 12.26 7.99
CA VAL A 22 -0.31 11.97 9.16
C VAL A 22 -1.02 10.64 8.88
N PRO A 23 -0.53 9.50 9.41
CA PRO A 23 -1.05 8.19 9.04
C PRO A 23 -2.40 7.89 9.72
N SER A 24 -3.35 7.37 8.96
CA SER A 24 -4.54 6.72 9.50
C SER A 24 -4.22 5.32 10.02
N PHE A 25 -5.15 4.71 10.77
CA PHE A 25 -5.03 3.31 11.23
C PHE A 25 -4.64 2.37 10.08
N ARG A 26 -5.32 2.43 8.93
CA ARG A 26 -5.03 1.57 7.78
C ARG A 26 -3.64 1.85 7.20
N ILE A 27 -3.24 3.11 7.08
CA ILE A 27 -1.90 3.47 6.63
C ILE A 27 -0.82 2.87 7.56
N THR A 28 -1.03 2.87 8.87
CA THR A 28 -0.08 2.23 9.81
C THR A 28 0.03 0.72 9.65
N GLN A 29 -0.96 0.05 9.05
CA GLN A 29 -0.92 -1.38 8.72
C GLN A 29 -0.22 -1.60 7.37
N PHE A 30 -0.60 -0.83 6.34
CA PHE A 30 -0.07 -0.95 4.99
C PHE A 30 1.44 -0.65 4.88
N LEU A 31 1.95 0.37 5.57
CA LEU A 31 3.37 0.72 5.48
C LEU A 31 4.35 -0.36 5.98
N PRO A 32 4.09 -1.05 7.09
CA PRO A 32 4.92 -2.18 7.51
C PRO A 32 4.51 -3.50 6.85
N GLY A 33 3.37 -3.56 6.15
CA GLY A 33 2.79 -4.81 5.70
C GLY A 33 2.34 -5.71 6.86
N HIS A 34 1.91 -5.08 7.96
CA HIS A 34 1.42 -5.75 9.16
C HIS A 34 -0.09 -5.59 9.28
N GLY A 35 -0.75 -6.50 10.00
CA GLY A 35 -2.21 -6.48 10.19
C GLY A 35 -2.90 -7.65 9.52
N ASN A 36 -4.13 -7.46 9.07
CA ASN A 36 -4.94 -8.52 8.45
C ASN A 36 -4.61 -8.76 6.96
N PHE A 37 -3.33 -8.77 6.63
CA PHE A 37 -2.85 -9.31 5.36
C PHE A 37 -2.65 -10.81 5.54
N LYS A 38 -3.28 -11.65 4.73
CA LYS A 38 -3.17 -13.10 4.91
C LYS A 38 -1.72 -13.60 4.83
N ALA A 39 -0.86 -12.97 4.01
CA ALA A 39 0.56 -13.28 3.99
C ALA A 39 1.24 -13.04 5.34
N TYR A 40 0.91 -11.93 6.00
CA TYR A 40 1.38 -11.62 7.36
C TYR A 40 0.80 -12.61 8.38
N LEU A 41 -0.51 -12.85 8.36
CA LEU A 41 -1.16 -13.76 9.31
C LEU A 41 -0.63 -15.20 9.19
N LYS A 42 -0.40 -15.71 7.98
CA LYS A 42 0.17 -17.05 7.76
C LYS A 42 1.56 -17.17 8.36
N ARG A 43 2.40 -16.13 8.26
CA ARG A 43 3.73 -16.09 8.88
C ARG A 43 3.70 -16.28 10.41
N PHE A 44 2.62 -15.86 11.06
CA PHE A 44 2.42 -16.03 12.50
C PHE A 44 1.48 -17.21 12.85
N ASN A 45 1.19 -18.09 11.89
CA ASN A 45 0.27 -19.23 12.05
C ASN A 45 -1.17 -18.84 12.47
N LEU A 46 -1.57 -17.60 12.18
CA LEU A 46 -2.93 -17.08 12.44
C LEU A 46 -3.88 -17.30 11.24
N SER A 47 -3.34 -17.68 10.08
CA SER A 47 -4.12 -18.08 8.90
C SER A 47 -3.50 -19.34 8.29
N ARG A 48 -4.35 -20.23 7.77
CA ARG A 48 -3.93 -21.43 7.04
C ARG A 48 -3.48 -21.12 5.60
N ALA A 49 -3.92 -20.00 5.05
CA ALA A 49 -3.62 -19.59 3.67
C ALA A 49 -3.25 -18.11 3.60
N ASP A 50 -2.40 -17.77 2.63
CA ASP A 50 -1.92 -16.43 2.30
C ASP A 50 -2.57 -15.86 1.05
N LEU A 51 -3.46 -16.62 0.40
CA LEU A 51 -4.02 -16.29 -0.91
C LEU A 51 -5.07 -15.18 -0.85
N CYS A 52 -4.98 -14.25 -1.80
CA CYS A 52 -5.95 -13.18 -2.00
C CYS A 52 -7.28 -13.75 -2.48
N SER A 53 -8.39 -13.09 -2.15
CA SER A 53 -9.71 -13.52 -2.62
C SER A 53 -9.99 -13.11 -4.08
N CYS A 54 -9.02 -12.50 -4.76
CA CYS A 54 -9.14 -12.14 -6.17
C CYS A 54 -8.62 -13.24 -7.11
N SER A 55 -7.84 -14.21 -6.61
CA SER A 55 -7.18 -15.28 -7.36
C SER A 55 -6.74 -16.39 -6.41
N SER A 56 -6.80 -17.65 -6.83
CA SER A 56 -6.27 -18.79 -6.06
C SER A 56 -4.73 -18.90 -6.08
N GLU A 57 -4.04 -18.03 -6.81
CA GLU A 57 -2.59 -18.11 -7.02
C GLU A 57 -1.83 -16.89 -6.44
N GLU A 58 -2.53 -15.78 -6.21
CA GLU A 58 -1.92 -14.53 -5.79
C GLU A 58 -1.83 -14.43 -4.27
N ILE A 59 -0.65 -14.10 -3.73
CA ILE A 59 -0.45 -13.84 -2.31
C ILE A 59 -1.08 -12.49 -1.94
N GLN A 60 -1.87 -12.46 -0.86
CA GLN A 60 -2.43 -11.24 -0.30
C GLN A 60 -1.41 -10.52 0.58
N ASP A 61 -0.45 -9.85 -0.06
CA ASP A 61 0.44 -8.88 0.57
C ASP A 61 0.14 -7.46 0.08
N VAL A 62 0.85 -6.48 0.63
CA VAL A 62 0.62 -5.08 0.27
C VAL A 62 1.03 -4.76 -1.17
N ASN A 63 2.07 -5.41 -1.69
CA ASN A 63 2.48 -5.24 -3.09
C ASN A 63 1.35 -5.62 -4.04
N HIS A 64 0.80 -6.83 -3.85
CA HIS A 64 -0.33 -7.31 -4.62
C HIS A 64 -1.52 -6.35 -4.51
N LEU A 65 -1.92 -5.99 -3.28
CA LEU A 65 -3.09 -5.14 -3.04
C LEU A 65 -2.96 -3.75 -3.69
N ILE A 66 -1.77 -3.15 -3.71
CA ILE A 66 -1.55 -1.83 -4.31
C ILE A 66 -1.33 -1.91 -5.83
N LEU A 67 -0.58 -2.90 -6.32
CA LEU A 67 -0.02 -2.89 -7.68
C LEU A 67 -0.76 -3.77 -8.68
N SER A 68 -1.33 -4.90 -8.26
CA SER A 68 -1.85 -5.91 -9.20
C SER A 68 -3.25 -6.45 -8.87
N CYS A 69 -3.77 -6.24 -7.67
CA CYS A 69 -5.04 -6.82 -7.25
C CYS A 69 -6.20 -6.41 -8.17
N SER A 70 -6.85 -7.42 -8.77
CA SER A 70 -7.92 -7.20 -9.74
C SER A 70 -9.15 -6.55 -9.12
N LYS A 71 -9.41 -6.77 -7.83
CA LYS A 71 -10.55 -6.21 -7.07
C LYS A 71 -10.54 -4.69 -6.98
N VAL A 72 -9.38 -4.06 -7.11
CA VAL A 72 -9.22 -2.60 -7.00
C VAL A 72 -8.79 -1.97 -8.32
N THR A 73 -8.94 -2.69 -9.45
CA THR A 73 -8.51 -2.24 -10.78
C THR A 73 -9.09 -0.87 -11.16
N PRO A 74 -10.40 -0.59 -10.99
CA PRO A 74 -10.94 0.73 -11.34
C PRO A 74 -10.27 1.87 -10.57
N ALA A 75 -10.16 1.75 -9.25
CA ALA A 75 -9.50 2.74 -8.39
C ALA A 75 -8.00 2.88 -8.72
N ARG A 76 -7.33 1.77 -9.01
CA ARG A 76 -5.91 1.74 -9.42
C ARG A 76 -5.71 2.44 -10.77
N CYS A 77 -6.58 2.23 -11.76
CA CYS A 77 -6.53 2.91 -13.06
C CYS A 77 -6.68 4.44 -12.97
N LEU A 78 -7.55 4.92 -12.07
CA LEU A 78 -7.68 6.37 -11.81
C LEU A 78 -6.38 6.95 -11.25
N ARG A 79 -5.76 6.25 -10.30
CA ARG A 79 -4.48 6.66 -9.72
C ARG A 79 -3.32 6.57 -10.71
N ILE A 80 -3.26 5.53 -11.55
CA ILE A 80 -2.29 5.41 -12.65
C ILE A 80 -2.39 6.62 -13.58
N SER A 81 -3.61 7.01 -13.95
CA SER A 81 -3.86 8.17 -14.80
C SER A 81 -3.38 9.46 -14.13
N SER A 82 -3.62 9.62 -12.82
CA SER A 82 -3.13 10.76 -12.05
C SER A 82 -1.59 10.81 -11.97
N LEU A 83 -0.93 9.68 -11.71
CA LEU A 83 0.54 9.60 -11.69
C LEU A 83 1.14 9.96 -13.05
N LYS A 84 0.60 9.42 -14.14
CA LYS A 84 1.05 9.73 -15.50
C LYS A 84 0.90 11.22 -15.84
N LYS A 85 -0.20 11.87 -15.45
CA LYS A 85 -0.40 13.32 -15.62
C LYS A 85 0.66 14.17 -14.88
N ASN A 86 1.27 13.62 -13.83
CA ASN A 86 2.32 14.26 -13.05
C ASN A 86 3.74 13.77 -13.45
N ASN A 87 3.89 13.10 -14.60
CA ASN A 87 5.15 12.53 -15.07
C ASN A 87 5.78 11.51 -14.10
N LEU A 88 4.96 10.79 -13.34
CA LEU A 88 5.40 9.73 -12.43
C LEU A 88 5.18 8.36 -13.08
N ALA A 89 6.17 7.48 -12.95
CA ALA A 89 6.13 6.13 -13.52
C ALA A 89 5.10 5.22 -12.84
N TRP A 90 4.65 4.19 -13.57
CA TRP A 90 3.89 3.07 -13.04
C TRP A 90 4.56 1.75 -13.43
N PRO A 91 4.77 0.80 -12.49
CA PRO A 91 4.58 0.92 -11.05
C PRO A 91 5.46 2.02 -10.42
N PRO A 92 4.94 2.81 -9.46
CA PRO A 92 5.74 3.82 -8.79
C PRO A 92 6.67 3.17 -7.78
N CYS A 93 7.79 3.84 -7.50
CA CYS A 93 8.50 3.58 -6.24
C CYS A 93 7.57 3.93 -5.08
N PHE A 94 7.52 3.12 -4.02
CA PHE A 94 6.61 3.39 -2.90
C PHE A 94 6.91 4.69 -2.16
N SER A 95 8.16 5.16 -2.18
CA SER A 95 8.51 6.48 -1.69
C SER A 95 7.76 7.61 -2.43
N THR A 96 7.45 7.44 -3.72
CA THR A 96 6.62 8.38 -4.50
C THR A 96 5.22 8.53 -3.91
N LEU A 97 4.68 7.49 -3.26
CA LEU A 97 3.34 7.51 -2.66
C LEU A 97 3.26 8.39 -1.42
N VAL A 98 4.40 8.63 -0.76
CA VAL A 98 4.48 9.44 0.46
C VAL A 98 5.32 10.71 0.27
N GLN A 99 5.82 10.97 -0.94
CA GLN A 99 6.82 12.03 -1.20
C GLN A 99 6.29 13.45 -0.94
N ASN A 100 5.01 13.70 -1.20
CA ASN A 100 4.39 15.01 -1.05
C ASN A 100 2.92 14.86 -0.61
N LYS A 101 2.32 15.99 -0.20
CA LYS A 101 0.94 16.05 0.31
C LYS A 101 -0.08 15.46 -0.68
N THR A 102 0.03 15.78 -1.97
CA THR A 102 -0.92 15.32 -3.00
C THR A 102 -0.84 13.81 -3.20
N CYS A 103 0.37 13.27 -3.36
CA CYS A 103 0.58 11.83 -3.51
C CYS A 103 0.10 11.07 -2.27
N PHE A 104 0.41 11.58 -1.08
CA PHE A 104 0.02 10.94 0.17
C PHE A 104 -1.49 10.99 0.41
N ALA A 105 -2.15 12.12 0.14
CA ALA A 105 -3.59 12.23 0.25
C ALA A 105 -4.31 11.27 -0.71
N SER A 106 -3.88 11.20 -1.98
CA SER A 106 -4.41 10.25 -2.95
C SER A 106 -4.16 8.80 -2.54
N PHE A 107 -3.02 8.52 -1.90
CA PHE A 107 -2.74 7.18 -1.38
C PHE A 107 -3.64 6.82 -0.19
N CYS A 108 -3.86 7.74 0.75
CA CYS A 108 -4.79 7.55 1.87
C CYS A 108 -6.21 7.26 1.37
N GLU A 109 -6.72 8.09 0.45
CA GLU A 109 -8.04 7.91 -0.14
C GLU A 109 -8.18 6.56 -0.85
N PHE A 110 -7.16 6.16 -1.62
CA PHE A 110 -7.13 4.84 -2.25
C PHE A 110 -7.21 3.71 -1.21
N ILE A 111 -6.44 3.79 -0.13
CA ILE A 111 -6.45 2.77 0.91
C ILE A 111 -7.79 2.74 1.64
N ASP A 112 -8.28 3.90 2.06
CA ASP A 112 -9.47 4.01 2.89
C ASP A 112 -10.75 3.64 2.13
N SER A 113 -10.80 3.89 0.82
CA SER A 113 -11.97 3.55 -0.01
C SER A 113 -12.04 2.08 -0.42
N ASN A 114 -10.89 1.41 -0.54
CA ASN A 114 -10.83 0.06 -1.11
C ASN A 114 -10.59 -1.05 -0.08
N PHE A 115 -10.07 -0.70 1.10
CA PHE A 115 -9.66 -1.68 2.12
C PHE A 115 -10.35 -1.42 3.46
N THR A 116 -11.66 -1.19 3.42
CA THR A 116 -12.46 -0.91 4.61
C THR A 116 -12.48 -2.07 5.61
N HIS A 117 -12.45 -3.30 5.11
CA HIS A 117 -12.53 -4.56 5.87
C HIS A 117 -11.21 -5.33 5.97
N ILE A 118 -10.10 -4.79 5.44
CA ILE A 118 -8.78 -5.32 5.79
C ILE A 118 -8.45 -4.78 7.18
N ILE A 119 -9.10 -5.38 8.18
CA ILE A 119 -8.97 -5.18 9.63
C ILE A 119 -8.95 -6.56 10.26
#